data_AF-A0A4Q4CFW3-F1
#
_entry.id   AF-A0A4Q4CFW3-F1
#
_cell.length_a   1.000
_cell.length_b   1.000
_cell.length_c   1.000
_cell.angle_alpha   90.00
_cell.angle_beta   90.00
_cell.angle_gamma   90.00
#
_symmetry.space_group_name_H-M   'P 1'
#
loop_
_entity.id
_entity.type
_entity.pdbx_description
1 polymer ?
#
loop_
_entity_poly.entity_id
_entity_poly.type
_entity_poly.pdbx_seq_one_letter_code
_entity_poly.pdbx_strand_id
1 'polypeptide(L)'
;MTDFFKGIPQIKFEGLESSNEFAFRHYNPDEVVMGKRMEDHLRFAVAYWHSFAWPGGDPFGGQTLQRPWFGDSMDLAKLKA
;
A
#
# COMPACT_ATOMS: atom_id res chain seq x y z
N MET A 1 11.91 13.38 -3.03
CA MET A 1 10.87 12.51 -2.45
C MET A 1 9.58 12.82 -3.19
N THR A 2 8.93 11.83 -3.78
CA THR A 2 7.72 12.05 -4.59
C THR A 2 6.51 12.32 -3.69
N ASP A 3 5.71 13.34 -4.01
CA ASP A 3 4.55 13.75 -3.21
C ASP A 3 3.27 12.92 -3.49
N PHE A 4 3.40 11.71 -4.05
CA PHE A 4 2.25 10.90 -4.51
C PHE A 4 1.22 10.59 -3.43
N PHE A 5 1.68 10.37 -2.20
CA PHE A 5 0.83 10.04 -1.05
C PHE A 5 0.93 11.11 0.03
N LYS A 6 1.13 12.37 -0.38
CA LYS A 6 1.19 13.50 0.55
C LYS A 6 -0.06 13.50 1.45
N GLY A 7 0.16 13.53 2.77
CA GLY A 7 -0.90 13.45 3.77
C GLY A 7 -1.11 12.06 4.37
N ILE A 8 -0.52 11.00 3.80
CA ILE A 8 -0.50 9.66 4.39
C ILE A 8 0.83 9.48 5.14
N PRO A 9 0.82 9.37 6.48
CA PRO A 9 2.04 9.12 7.24
C PRO A 9 2.51 7.67 7.06
N GLN A 10 3.74 7.38 7.46
CA GLN A 10 4.15 5.99 7.64
C GLN A 10 3.26 5.34 8.72
N ILE A 11 2.57 4.26 8.34
CA ILE A 11 1.62 3.56 9.22
C ILE A 11 2.39 2.82 10.32
N LYS A 12 1.98 3.01 11.57
CA LYS A 12 2.59 2.41 12.75
C LYS A 12 1.60 1.55 13.52
N PHE A 13 2.11 0.67 14.37
CA PHE A 13 1.29 -0.04 15.35
C PHE A 13 0.89 0.87 16.50
N GLU A 14 -0.40 0.90 16.82
CA GLU A 14 -0.95 1.67 17.96
C GLU A 14 -1.84 0.84 18.89
N GLY A 15 -2.10 -0.43 18.55
CA GLY A 15 -2.90 -1.35 19.37
C GLY A 15 -4.41 -1.29 19.13
N LEU A 16 -5.13 -2.15 19.84
CA LEU A 16 -6.55 -2.47 19.58
C LEU A 16 -7.50 -1.29 19.75
N GLU A 17 -7.19 -0.41 20.70
CA GLU A 17 -8.04 0.74 21.06
C GLU A 17 -7.80 1.97 20.17
N SER A 18 -6.88 1.89 19.20
CA SER A 18 -6.60 3.03 18.34
C SER A 18 -7.81 3.39 17.46
N SER A 19 -8.22 4.65 17.54
CA SER A 19 -9.18 5.28 16.63
C SER A 19 -8.50 5.92 15.41
N ASN A 20 -7.17 5.88 15.32
CA ASN A 20 -6.43 6.42 14.19
C ASN A 20 -6.71 5.57 12.93
N GLU A 21 -7.08 6.24 11.83
CA GLU A 21 -7.31 5.59 10.54
C GLU A 21 -5.99 5.12 9.90
N PHE A 22 -4.87 5.77 10.22
CA PHE A 22 -3.53 5.48 9.70
C PHE A 22 -2.66 4.70 10.69
N ALA A 23 -3.25 3.70 11.37
CA ALA A 23 -2.54 2.84 12.30
C ALA A 23 -2.94 1.37 12.18
N PHE A 24 -1.99 0.48 12.46
CA PHE A 24 -2.24 -0.94 12.65
C PHE A 24 -2.75 -1.21 14.07
N ARG A 25 -3.83 -1.99 14.17
CA ARG A 25 -4.40 -2.44 15.44
C ARG A 25 -3.86 -3.78 15.92
N HIS A 26 -3.42 -4.61 14.98
CA HIS A 26 -2.97 -5.99 15.23
C HIS A 26 -1.57 -6.29 14.69
N TYR A 27 -1.14 -5.56 13.67
CA TYR A 27 0.17 -5.80 13.06
C TYR A 27 1.23 -4.94 13.73
N ASN A 28 2.05 -5.58 14.56
CA ASN A 28 3.29 -5.01 15.06
C ASN A 28 4.47 -5.77 14.43
N PRO A 29 5.24 -5.16 13.50
CA PRO A 29 6.33 -5.86 12.81
C PRO A 29 7.39 -6.41 13.76
N ASP A 30 7.59 -5.76 14.91
CA ASP A 30 8.61 -6.13 15.90
C ASP A 30 8.14 -7.14 16.95
N GLU A 31 6.83 -7.44 17.00
CA GLU A 31 6.30 -8.40 17.96
C GLU A 31 6.86 -9.80 17.71
N VAL A 32 7.41 -10.42 18.77
CA VAL A 32 7.95 -11.77 18.71
C VAL A 32 6.84 -12.78 18.99
N VAL A 33 6.45 -13.52 17.96
CA VAL A 33 5.48 -14.62 18.04
C VAL A 33 6.22 -15.94 17.87
N MET A 34 6.18 -16.80 18.89
CA MET A 34 6.84 -18.13 18.85
C MET A 34 8.32 -18.06 18.40
N GLY A 35 9.05 -17.03 18.83
CA GLY A 35 10.48 -16.88 18.57
C GLY A 35 10.87 -16.25 17.22
N LYS A 36 9.94 -15.72 16.42
CA LYS A 36 10.25 -14.89 15.24
C LYS A 36 9.41 -13.61 15.25
N ARG A 37 9.90 -12.56 14.58
CA ARG A 37 9.16 -11.31 14.42
C ARG A 37 7.93 -11.53 13.55
N MET A 38 6.86 -10.78 13.79
CA MET A 38 5.61 -10.92 13.04
C MET A 38 5.83 -10.69 11.54
N GLU A 39 6.71 -9.76 11.16
CA GLU A 39 7.02 -9.51 9.75
C GLU A 39 7.72 -10.70 9.07
N ASP A 40 8.52 -11.48 9.81
CA ASP A 40 9.19 -12.67 9.29
C ASP A 40 8.24 -13.85 9.10
N HIS A 41 7.16 -13.89 9.87
CA HIS A 41 6.08 -14.87 9.69
C HIS A 41 5.19 -14.54 8.51
N LEU A 42 4.71 -13.29 8.45
CA LEU A 42 3.67 -12.88 7.51
C LEU A 42 4.24 -12.56 6.12
N ARG A 43 5.44 -11.95 6.08
CA ARG A 43 6.17 -11.65 4.85
C ARG A 43 5.29 -10.95 3.81
N PHE A 44 4.58 -9.91 4.26
CA PHE A 44 3.66 -9.16 3.40
C PHE A 44 4.35 -8.65 2.15
N ALA A 45 3.64 -8.74 1.03
CA ALA A 45 4.07 -8.26 -0.27
C ALA A 45 2.94 -7.48 -0.95
N VAL A 46 3.31 -6.59 -1.86
CA VAL A 46 2.36 -5.78 -2.63
C VAL A 46 2.29 -6.33 -4.06
N ALA A 47 1.07 -6.61 -4.53
CA ALA A 47 0.82 -7.04 -5.89
C ALA A 47 0.84 -5.84 -6.85
N TYR A 48 1.93 -5.69 -7.62
CA TYR A 48 2.16 -4.55 -8.49
C TYR A 48 0.99 -4.26 -9.44
N TRP A 49 0.44 -5.31 -10.06
CA TRP A 49 -0.62 -5.21 -11.06
C TRP A 49 -1.91 -4.59 -10.48
N HIS A 50 -2.31 -5.00 -9.28
CA HIS A 50 -3.50 -4.43 -8.64
C HIS A 50 -3.26 -3.05 -8.02
N SER A 51 -2.09 -2.83 -7.42
CA SER A 51 -1.83 -1.60 -6.67
C SER A 51 -1.46 -0.40 -7.55
N PHE A 52 -0.76 -0.63 -8.67
CA PHE A 52 -0.20 0.46 -9.48
C PHE A 52 -0.62 0.45 -10.95
N ALA A 53 -1.03 -0.69 -11.51
CA ALA A 53 -1.34 -0.81 -12.94
C ALA A 53 -2.83 -0.86 -13.26
N TRP A 54 -3.66 -1.48 -12.40
CA TRP A 54 -5.10 -1.61 -12.65
C TRP A 54 -5.82 -0.26 -12.49
N PRO A 55 -6.52 0.25 -13.52
CA PRO A 55 -7.14 1.58 -13.49
C PRO A 55 -8.54 1.62 -12.85
N GLY A 56 -9.00 0.51 -12.25
CA GLY A 56 -10.32 0.42 -11.62
C GLY A 56 -11.49 0.24 -12.58
N GLY A 57 -11.23 -0.26 -13.79
CA GLY A 57 -12.26 -0.64 -14.74
C GLY A 57 -12.81 -2.04 -14.51
N ASP A 58 -14.01 -2.28 -15.02
CA ASP A 58 -14.72 -3.56 -14.96
C ASP A 58 -15.27 -3.92 -16.37
N PRO A 59 -15.93 -5.08 -16.56
CA PRO A 59 -16.44 -5.47 -17.88
C PRO A 59 -17.47 -4.51 -18.51
N PHE A 60 -18.03 -3.59 -17.73
CA PHE A 60 -19.12 -2.70 -18.12
C PHE A 60 -18.74 -1.21 -18.04
N GLY A 61 -17.55 -0.89 -17.54
CA GLY A 61 -17.11 0.48 -17.30
C GLY A 61 -15.58 0.67 -17.33
N GLY A 62 -15.14 1.87 -17.70
CA GLY A 62 -13.73 2.21 -17.86
C GLY A 62 -13.02 2.64 -16.57
N GLN A 63 -11.89 3.33 -16.73
CA GLN A 63 -11.05 3.80 -15.63
C GLN A 63 -11.80 4.68 -14.62
N THR A 64 -11.63 4.38 -13.35
CA THR A 64 -12.18 5.15 -12.22
C THR A 64 -11.10 5.69 -11.29
N LEU A 65 -9.95 5.03 -11.21
CA LEU A 65 -8.83 5.49 -10.39
C LEU A 65 -8.12 6.67 -11.04
N GLN A 66 -7.83 7.69 -10.24
CA GLN A 66 -7.06 8.86 -10.62
C GLN A 66 -5.66 8.75 -10.03
N ARG A 67 -4.66 8.44 -10.86
CA ARG A 67 -3.25 8.32 -10.47
C ARG A 67 -2.36 9.02 -11.49
N PRO A 68 -1.33 9.77 -11.06
CA PRO A 68 -0.50 10.58 -11.94
C PRO A 68 0.43 9.78 -12.87
N TRP A 69 0.57 8.48 -12.63
CA TRP A 69 1.45 7.58 -13.39
C TRP A 69 0.71 6.70 -14.42
N PHE A 70 -0.58 6.95 -14.67
CA PHE A 70 -1.29 6.21 -15.73
C PHE A 70 -0.92 6.72 -17.13
N GLY A 71 -0.73 5.79 -18.05
CA GLY A 71 -0.31 5.99 -19.44
C GLY A 71 0.79 5.01 -19.85
N ASP A 72 1.25 5.12 -21.09
CA ASP A 72 2.03 4.05 -21.76
C ASP A 72 3.50 4.40 -21.99
N SER A 73 3.97 5.54 -21.49
CA SER A 73 5.38 5.95 -21.65
C SER A 73 6.29 5.31 -20.61
N MET A 74 7.57 5.14 -20.98
CA MET A 74 8.60 4.67 -20.03
C MET A 74 8.82 5.64 -18.88
N ASP A 75 8.59 6.94 -19.07
CA ASP A 75 8.68 7.92 -18.00
C ASP A 75 7.58 7.70 -16.95
N LEU A 76 6.36 7.42 -17.38
CA LEU A 76 5.25 7.06 -16.49
C LEU A 76 5.47 5.70 -15.80
N ALA A 77 6.08 4.74 -16.50
CA ALA A 77 6.47 3.46 -15.90
C ALA A 77 7.46 3.66 -14.74
N LYS A 78 8.46 4.54 -14.89
CA LYS A 78 9.42 4.87 -13.83
C LYS A 78 8.78 5.57 -12.63
N LEU A 79 7.66 6.28 -12.80
CA LEU A 79 6.97 6.95 -11.68
C LEU A 79 6.33 5.97 -10.69
N LYS A 80 5.98 4.76 -11.15
CA LYS A 80 5.34 3.72 -10.33
C LYS A 80 6.24 2.51 -10.06
N ALA A 81 7.56 2.63 -10.24
CA ALA A 81 8.54 1.56 -10.07
C ALA A 81 9.59 1.91 -9.01
#